data_AF-A0AA52EI32-F1
#
_entry.id   AF-A0AA52EI32-F1
#
_cell.length_a   1.000
_cell.length_b   1.000
_cell.length_c   1.000
_cell.angle_alpha   90.00
_cell.angle_beta   90.00
_cell.angle_gamma   90.00
#
_symmetry.space_group_name_H-M   'P 1'
#
loop_
_entity.id
_entity.type
_entity.pdbx_description
1 polymer ?
#
loop_
_entity_poly.entity_id
_entity_poly.type
_entity_poly.pdbx_seq_one_letter_code
_entity_poly.pdbx_strand_id
1 'polypeptide(L)'
;MQTIAIIGAGLSGLTAAHHLKGQYSVQVFEKARGVSGRMSTRHAPPYQFDHGAQFFTVNSPEFKAFLEKKIFSPYVSEWQGQFVTIKGGVFTPYHGAGTRYVGVDKMTSLCKEMAKELCCTLGINIQGIEYRSSEGFTLTDQLGKSYGPYDKVISAIPLPQFLDLCSNYIYDKRVFNSVIMQGCISLMLGGENLPLPEFDGAKVEENLLGWIAVNSRKPGRRSPSSLIVQSTNIWAEKMQEQDLNDVKGTMLTEVENLLQVSYHSVGHSQVHRWRYAAVTSPLGQDFWQHNDLPLYAVGDWCLGGKVEKAFLSGYRLAYSL
;
A
#
# COMPACT_ATOMS: atom_id res chain seq x y z
N MET A 1 -29.92 -10.29 -4.74
CA MET A 1 -29.04 -9.22 -4.21
C MET A 1 -28.14 -8.77 -5.34
N GLN A 2 -27.99 -7.46 -5.56
CA GLN A 2 -27.11 -6.97 -6.64
C GLN A 2 -25.66 -7.44 -6.41
N THR A 3 -24.93 -7.67 -7.49
CA THR A 3 -23.56 -8.19 -7.48
C THR A 3 -22.55 -7.07 -7.74
N ILE A 4 -21.45 -7.07 -6.97
CA ILE A 4 -20.36 -6.09 -7.14
C ILE A 4 -19.05 -6.84 -7.29
N ALA A 5 -18.31 -6.53 -8.35
CA ALA A 5 -16.90 -6.91 -8.44
C ALA A 5 -16.01 -5.76 -7.99
N ILE A 6 -15.03 -6.08 -7.14
CA ILE A 6 -14.00 -5.13 -6.69
C ILE A 6 -12.65 -5.61 -7.18
N ILE A 7 -11.93 -4.77 -7.92
CA ILE A 7 -10.62 -5.10 -8.49
C ILE A 7 -9.54 -4.46 -7.62
N GLY A 8 -8.81 -5.27 -6.87
CA GLY A 8 -7.75 -4.86 -5.94
C GLY A 8 -8.13 -5.10 -4.47
N ALA A 9 -7.34 -5.91 -3.77
CA ALA A 9 -7.52 -6.19 -2.33
C ALA A 9 -6.56 -5.38 -1.45
N GLY A 10 -6.27 -4.13 -1.84
CA GLY A 10 -5.68 -3.12 -0.97
C GLY A 10 -6.69 -2.60 0.06
N LEU A 11 -6.26 -1.74 0.97
CA LEU A 11 -7.13 -1.21 2.04
C LEU A 11 -8.41 -0.55 1.48
N SER A 12 -8.33 0.20 0.38
CA SER A 12 -9.52 0.82 -0.25
C SER A 12 -10.55 -0.21 -0.68
N GLY A 13 -10.14 -1.23 -1.44
CA GLY A 13 -11.02 -2.29 -1.92
C GLY A 13 -11.60 -3.14 -0.80
N LEU A 14 -10.77 -3.50 0.19
CA LEU A 14 -11.22 -4.23 1.38
C LEU A 14 -12.20 -3.41 2.22
N THR A 15 -11.98 -2.09 2.33
CA THR A 15 -12.88 -1.20 3.06
C THR A 15 -14.23 -1.12 2.37
N ALA A 16 -14.24 -0.87 1.05
CA ALA A 16 -15.48 -0.87 0.27
C ALA A 16 -16.22 -2.21 0.41
N ALA A 17 -15.51 -3.33 0.23
CA ALA A 17 -16.08 -4.67 0.38
C ALA A 17 -16.69 -4.91 1.77
N HIS A 18 -15.96 -4.54 2.83
CA HIS A 18 -16.41 -4.74 4.22
C HIS A 18 -17.71 -3.99 4.51
N HIS A 19 -17.88 -2.79 3.97
CA HIS A 19 -19.08 -1.98 4.19
C HIS A 19 -20.25 -2.35 3.25
N LEU A 20 -19.96 -2.95 2.09
CA LEU A 20 -20.99 -3.32 1.10
C LEU A 20 -21.52 -4.76 1.27
N LYS A 21 -20.77 -5.67 1.92
CA LYS A 21 -21.11 -7.11 1.99
C LYS A 21 -22.47 -7.47 2.61
N GLY A 22 -23.06 -6.57 3.40
CA GLY A 22 -24.40 -6.77 3.98
C GLY A 22 -25.55 -6.39 3.05
N GLN A 23 -25.25 -5.65 1.97
CA GLN A 23 -26.21 -5.09 1.02
C GLN A 23 -26.03 -5.66 -0.40
N TYR A 24 -24.83 -6.16 -0.71
CA TYR A 24 -24.42 -6.62 -2.03
C TYR A 24 -23.66 -7.94 -1.97
N SER A 25 -23.77 -8.73 -3.05
CA SER A 25 -22.93 -9.91 -3.24
C SER A 25 -21.59 -9.47 -3.80
N VAL A 26 -20.61 -9.28 -2.91
CA VAL A 26 -19.30 -8.71 -3.25
C VAL A 26 -18.27 -9.79 -3.53
N GLN A 27 -17.62 -9.74 -4.69
CA GLN A 27 -16.42 -10.52 -5.01
C GLN A 27 -15.23 -9.59 -5.22
N VAL A 28 -14.12 -9.88 -4.53
CA VAL A 28 -12.88 -9.09 -4.62
C VAL A 28 -11.83 -9.89 -5.39
N PHE A 29 -11.23 -9.29 -6.41
CA PHE A 29 -10.16 -9.87 -7.22
C PHE A 29 -8.81 -9.24 -6.87
N GLU A 30 -7.77 -10.04 -6.71
CA GLU A 30 -6.41 -9.55 -6.47
C GLU A 30 -5.39 -10.37 -7.24
N LYS A 31 -4.53 -9.69 -7.98
CA LYS A 31 -3.48 -10.32 -8.80
C LYS A 31 -2.35 -10.92 -7.95
N ALA A 32 -2.12 -10.38 -6.76
CA ALA A 32 -1.13 -10.90 -5.84
C ALA A 32 -1.61 -12.19 -5.14
N ARG A 33 -0.67 -12.92 -4.55
CA ARG A 33 -0.95 -14.13 -3.74
C ARG A 33 -1.54 -13.82 -2.36
N GLY A 34 -1.82 -12.55 -2.07
CA GLY A 34 -2.27 -12.08 -0.77
C GLY A 34 -2.80 -10.66 -0.83
N VAL A 35 -3.57 -10.28 0.18
CA VAL A 35 -4.20 -8.95 0.29
C VAL A 35 -3.23 -7.89 0.84
N SER A 36 -3.74 -6.67 1.03
CA SER A 36 -3.11 -5.47 1.64
C SER A 36 -2.40 -4.52 0.68
N GLY A 37 -2.04 -4.97 -0.53
CA GLY A 37 -1.37 -4.13 -1.53
C GLY A 37 -0.11 -3.44 -0.99
N ARG A 38 -0.12 -2.11 -0.92
CA ARG A 38 1.01 -1.29 -0.42
C ARG A 38 1.21 -1.33 1.10
N MET A 39 0.30 -1.94 1.86
CA MET A 39 0.50 -2.29 3.27
C MET A 39 1.14 -3.69 3.42
N SER A 40 1.83 -4.19 2.41
CA SER A 40 2.32 -5.57 2.39
C SER A 40 3.60 -5.78 3.19
N THR A 41 3.67 -6.99 3.73
CA THR A 41 4.83 -7.56 4.41
C THR A 41 5.44 -8.61 3.49
N ARG A 42 6.72 -8.48 3.17
CA ARG A 42 7.51 -9.50 2.47
C ARG A 42 7.93 -10.57 3.47
N HIS A 43 7.69 -11.83 3.16
CA HIS A 43 8.23 -12.96 3.92
C HIS A 43 9.50 -13.46 3.23
N ALA A 44 10.59 -13.57 3.98
CA ALA A 44 11.87 -14.11 3.53
C ALA A 44 12.51 -14.85 4.72
N PRO A 45 12.04 -16.07 5.05
CA PRO A 45 12.41 -16.76 6.29
C PRO A 45 13.93 -16.80 6.52
N PRO A 46 14.40 -16.54 7.75
CA PRO A 46 13.62 -16.31 8.98
C PRO A 46 13.06 -14.88 9.14
N TYR A 47 13.30 -13.99 8.17
CA TYR A 47 12.94 -12.57 8.23
C TYR A 47 11.55 -12.26 7.66
N GLN A 48 11.04 -11.10 8.04
CA GLN A 48 9.89 -10.47 7.40
C GLN A 48 10.08 -8.96 7.37
N PHE A 49 9.48 -8.30 6.38
CA PHE A 49 9.72 -6.89 6.12
C PHE A 49 8.44 -6.18 5.74
N ASP A 50 8.01 -5.20 6.53
CA ASP A 50 6.98 -4.26 6.12
C ASP A 50 7.60 -3.32 5.08
N HIS A 51 7.64 -3.75 3.82
CA HIS A 51 8.40 -3.08 2.76
C HIS A 51 7.62 -2.04 1.97
N GLY A 52 6.37 -1.76 2.34
CA GLY A 52 5.53 -0.71 1.77
C GLY A 52 5.31 0.42 2.78
N ALA A 53 4.06 0.62 3.20
CA ALA A 53 3.72 1.55 4.27
C ALA A 53 4.47 1.18 5.58
N GLN A 54 5.24 2.12 6.12
CA GLN A 54 6.05 1.88 7.31
C GLN A 54 5.27 2.02 8.60
N PHE A 55 4.36 2.98 8.61
CA PHE A 55 3.38 3.27 9.65
C PHE A 55 2.25 4.08 9.01
N PHE A 56 1.21 4.36 9.78
CA PHE A 56 0.17 5.30 9.39
C PHE A 56 -0.28 6.15 10.58
N THR A 57 -0.89 7.29 10.28
CA THR A 57 -1.53 8.16 11.27
C THR A 57 -3.04 7.99 11.19
N VAL A 58 -3.73 8.24 12.29
CA VAL A 58 -5.20 8.17 12.39
C VAL A 58 -5.70 9.52 12.88
N ASN A 59 -6.41 10.24 12.02
CA ASN A 59 -6.91 11.59 12.27
C ASN A 59 -8.42 11.70 12.05
N SER A 60 -8.98 10.92 11.12
CA SER A 60 -10.41 10.97 10.81
C SER A 60 -11.23 10.21 11.86
N PRO A 61 -12.41 10.73 12.28
CA PRO A 61 -13.30 10.03 13.19
C PRO A 61 -13.74 8.66 12.67
N GLU A 62 -13.97 8.53 11.35
CA GLU A 62 -14.42 7.30 10.71
C GLU A 62 -13.35 6.22 10.77
N PHE A 63 -12.09 6.58 10.47
CA PHE A 63 -10.99 5.62 10.52
C PHE A 63 -10.66 5.24 11.96
N LYS A 64 -10.69 6.20 12.89
CA LYS A 64 -10.54 5.93 14.32
C LYS A 64 -11.61 4.96 14.83
N ALA A 65 -12.88 5.26 14.60
CA ALA A 65 -14.00 4.42 15.02
C ALA A 65 -13.93 3.02 14.40
N PHE A 66 -13.46 2.90 13.14
CA PHE A 66 -13.24 1.61 12.50
C PHE A 66 -12.18 0.79 13.22
N LEU A 67 -11.02 1.38 13.53
CA LEU A 67 -9.91 0.68 14.20
C LEU A 67 -10.22 0.33 15.67
N GLU A 68 -11.06 1.12 16.34
CA GLU A 68 -11.50 0.86 17.73
C GLU A 68 -12.50 -0.28 17.87
N LYS A 69 -13.05 -0.81 16.76
CA LYS A 69 -13.91 -1.99 16.81
C LYS A 69 -13.14 -3.16 17.43
N LYS A 70 -13.80 -3.92 18.32
CA LYS A 70 -13.19 -5.07 19.02
C LYS A 70 -12.53 -6.09 18.08
N ILE A 71 -13.08 -6.27 16.88
CA ILE A 71 -12.54 -7.19 15.87
C ILE A 71 -11.25 -6.68 15.20
N PHE A 72 -10.98 -5.37 15.21
CA PHE A 72 -9.82 -4.77 14.52
C PHE A 72 -8.76 -4.23 15.48
N SER A 73 -9.16 -3.79 16.67
CA SER A 73 -8.25 -3.24 17.68
C SER A 73 -7.05 -4.15 18.05
N PRO A 74 -7.15 -5.50 18.04
CA PRO A 74 -5.98 -6.34 18.31
C PRO A 74 -4.93 -6.35 17.19
N TYR A 75 -5.30 -5.92 15.97
CA TYR A 75 -4.47 -6.01 14.78
C TYR A 75 -3.73 -4.72 14.45
N VAL A 76 -3.92 -3.66 15.24
CA VAL A 76 -3.25 -2.37 15.08
C VAL A 76 -2.77 -1.90 16.45
N SER A 77 -1.53 -1.41 16.52
CA SER A 77 -0.97 -0.83 17.73
C SER A 77 -0.18 0.43 17.42
N GLU A 78 -0.06 1.29 18.42
CA GLU A 78 0.89 2.38 18.38
C GLU A 78 2.32 1.81 18.30
N TRP A 79 3.12 2.36 17.38
CA TRP A 79 4.54 2.12 17.32
C TRP A 79 5.26 3.17 18.18
N GLN A 80 5.41 2.83 19.46
CA GLN A 80 6.19 3.59 20.42
C GLN A 80 7.67 3.28 20.18
N GLY A 81 8.48 4.32 19.99
CA GLY A 81 9.90 4.18 19.66
C GLY A 81 10.62 5.53 19.57
N GLN A 82 11.93 5.48 19.47
CA GLN A 82 12.79 6.64 19.24
C GLN A 82 12.79 6.99 17.75
N PHE A 83 12.35 8.21 17.42
CA PHE A 83 12.32 8.68 16.04
C PHE A 83 13.24 9.88 15.86
N VAL A 84 14.01 9.88 14.78
CA VAL A 84 15.00 10.93 14.50
C VAL A 84 14.88 11.49 13.09
N THR A 85 15.34 12.72 12.89
CA THR A 85 15.66 13.27 11.58
C THR A 85 17.17 13.22 11.40
N ILE A 86 17.62 12.69 10.27
CA ILE A 86 19.03 12.64 9.87
C ILE A 86 19.21 13.64 8.73
N LYS A 87 20.09 14.61 8.93
CA LYS A 87 20.45 15.63 7.93
C LYS A 87 21.93 15.95 8.02
N GLY A 88 22.67 15.76 6.94
CA GLY A 88 24.12 16.01 6.89
C GLY A 88 24.92 15.26 7.98
N GLY A 89 24.50 14.05 8.35
CA GLY A 89 25.11 13.25 9.42
C GLY A 89 24.72 13.65 10.85
N VAL A 90 23.88 14.67 11.02
CA VAL A 90 23.37 15.10 12.34
C VAL A 90 22.04 14.42 12.63
N PHE A 91 21.91 13.89 13.84
CA PHE A 91 20.72 13.20 14.34
C PHE A 91 19.98 14.09 15.34
N THR A 92 18.71 14.37 15.06
CA THR A 92 17.85 15.20 15.92
C THR A 92 16.51 14.51 16.17
N PRO A 93 15.78 14.80 17.25
CA PRO A 93 14.45 14.23 17.47
C PRO A 93 13.48 14.52 16.31
N TYR A 94 12.73 13.51 15.85
CA TYR A 94 11.73 13.67 14.81
C TYR A 94 10.37 14.08 15.37
N HIS A 95 9.99 15.32 15.13
CA HIS A 95 8.72 15.91 15.56
C HIS A 95 7.57 15.72 14.55
N GLY A 96 7.52 14.57 13.88
CA GLY A 96 6.47 14.25 12.89
C GLY A 96 5.03 14.38 13.42
N ALA A 97 4.09 14.46 12.49
CA ALA A 97 2.73 14.97 12.68
C ALA A 97 1.73 14.12 13.51
N GLY A 98 2.20 13.29 14.45
CA GLY A 98 1.32 12.60 15.40
C GLY A 98 1.69 11.14 15.68
N THR A 99 0.78 10.46 16.37
CA THR A 99 0.90 9.05 16.76
C THR A 99 1.03 8.15 15.53
N ARG A 100 2.00 7.23 15.59
CA ARG A 100 2.32 6.31 14.49
C ARG A 100 1.74 4.95 14.81
N TYR A 101 0.93 4.41 13.92
CA TYR A 101 0.31 3.10 14.05
C TYR A 101 0.90 2.11 13.05
N VAL A 102 0.96 0.86 13.45
CA VAL A 102 1.35 -0.26 12.59
C VAL A 102 0.40 -1.43 12.81
N GLY A 103 0.27 -2.31 11.82
CA GLY A 103 -0.38 -3.60 12.06
C GLY A 103 0.43 -4.42 13.07
N VAL A 104 -0.20 -5.10 14.05
CA VAL A 104 0.49 -5.97 15.03
C VAL A 104 1.04 -7.22 14.35
N ASP A 105 2.22 -7.69 14.76
CA ASP A 105 3.03 -8.77 14.14
C ASP A 105 3.56 -8.45 12.74
N LYS A 106 2.75 -7.82 11.88
CA LYS A 106 3.06 -7.47 10.49
C LYS A 106 2.10 -6.39 10.00
N MET A 107 2.54 -5.52 9.09
CA MET A 107 1.68 -4.44 8.55
C MET A 107 0.41 -4.98 7.87
N THR A 108 0.46 -6.20 7.33
CA THR A 108 -0.69 -6.86 6.68
C THR A 108 -1.82 -7.31 7.62
N SER A 109 -1.62 -7.28 8.95
CA SER A 109 -2.55 -7.91 9.89
C SER A 109 -3.98 -7.36 9.82
N LEU A 110 -4.14 -6.03 9.77
CA LEU A 110 -5.47 -5.40 9.64
C LEU A 110 -6.21 -5.87 8.38
N CYS A 111 -5.56 -5.75 7.21
CA CYS A 111 -6.15 -6.13 5.93
C CYS A 111 -6.44 -7.63 5.85
N LYS A 112 -5.58 -8.47 6.44
CA LYS A 112 -5.82 -9.92 6.54
C LYS A 112 -7.02 -10.24 7.40
N GLU A 113 -7.24 -9.51 8.49
CA GLU A 113 -8.43 -9.68 9.30
C GLU A 113 -9.69 -9.30 8.54
N MET A 114 -9.69 -8.13 7.89
CA MET A 114 -10.80 -7.68 7.06
C MET A 114 -11.17 -8.71 5.98
N ALA A 115 -10.17 -9.33 5.35
CA ALA A 115 -10.36 -10.28 4.26
C ALA A 115 -10.98 -11.63 4.68
N LYS A 116 -10.92 -12.02 5.96
CA LYS A 116 -11.48 -13.31 6.41
C LYS A 116 -12.99 -13.43 6.18
N GLU A 117 -13.70 -12.31 6.24
CA GLU A 117 -15.15 -12.26 6.08
C GLU A 117 -15.59 -11.84 4.66
N LEU A 118 -14.67 -11.87 3.69
CA LEU A 118 -14.88 -11.41 2.32
C LEU A 118 -14.58 -12.52 1.30
N CYS A 119 -15.31 -12.50 0.18
CA CYS A 119 -15.02 -13.39 -0.95
C CYS A 119 -13.87 -12.84 -1.78
N CYS A 120 -12.63 -13.07 -1.32
CA CYS A 120 -11.42 -12.67 -2.05
C CYS A 120 -10.89 -13.81 -2.93
N THR A 121 -10.77 -13.57 -4.23
CA THR A 121 -10.10 -14.45 -5.19
C THR A 121 -8.71 -13.89 -5.50
N LEU A 122 -7.67 -14.60 -5.06
CA LEU A 122 -6.27 -14.19 -5.16
C LEU A 122 -5.59 -14.83 -6.38
N GLY A 123 -4.48 -14.25 -6.83
CA GLY A 123 -3.74 -14.71 -8.02
C GLY A 123 -4.46 -14.45 -9.36
N ILE A 124 -5.50 -13.61 -9.34
CA ILE A 124 -6.31 -13.27 -10.52
C ILE A 124 -6.01 -11.83 -10.93
N ASN A 125 -5.36 -11.68 -12.08
CA ASN A 125 -5.09 -10.40 -12.69
C ASN A 125 -6.17 -10.09 -13.72
N ILE A 126 -7.16 -9.28 -13.34
CA ILE A 126 -8.17 -8.79 -14.28
C ILE A 126 -7.50 -7.86 -15.28
N GLN A 127 -7.62 -8.18 -16.57
CA GLN A 127 -7.04 -7.44 -17.70
C GLN A 127 -8.11 -6.93 -18.69
N GLY A 128 -9.34 -7.43 -18.59
CA GLY A 128 -10.46 -7.00 -19.41
C GLY A 128 -11.70 -6.66 -18.59
N ILE A 129 -12.43 -5.67 -19.07
CA ILE A 129 -13.75 -5.27 -18.57
C ILE A 129 -14.64 -4.96 -19.79
N GLU A 130 -15.81 -5.58 -19.83
CA GLU A 130 -16.84 -5.35 -20.85
C GLU A 130 -18.17 -5.08 -20.17
N TYR A 131 -18.93 -4.09 -20.64
CA TYR A 131 -20.27 -3.76 -20.17
C TYR A 131 -21.29 -3.98 -21.28
N ARG A 132 -22.37 -4.69 -20.95
CA ARG A 132 -23.53 -4.89 -21.81
C ARG A 132 -24.79 -4.47 -21.05
N SER A 133 -25.60 -3.59 -21.62
CA SER A 133 -26.77 -3.01 -20.93
C SER A 133 -27.78 -4.05 -20.43
N SER A 134 -27.91 -5.19 -21.12
CA SER A 134 -28.81 -6.29 -20.74
C SER A 134 -28.22 -7.26 -19.71
N GLU A 135 -26.89 -7.27 -19.54
CA GLU A 135 -26.19 -8.32 -18.76
C GLU A 135 -25.35 -7.74 -17.60
N GLY A 136 -24.91 -6.48 -17.64
CA GLY A 136 -23.98 -5.90 -16.68
C GLY A 136 -22.52 -6.00 -17.13
N PHE A 137 -21.60 -6.02 -16.18
CA PHE A 137 -20.16 -6.12 -16.42
C PHE A 137 -19.66 -7.56 -16.43
N THR A 138 -18.84 -7.90 -17.43
CA THR A 138 -18.02 -9.11 -17.44
C THR A 138 -16.55 -8.72 -17.29
N LEU A 139 -15.83 -9.42 -16.41
CA LEU A 139 -14.39 -9.25 -16.21
C LEU A 139 -13.63 -10.43 -16.80
N THR A 140 -12.47 -10.17 -17.38
CA THR A 140 -11.62 -11.22 -17.97
C THR A 140 -10.23 -11.18 -17.32
N ASP A 141 -9.73 -12.33 -16.89
CA ASP A 141 -8.40 -12.45 -16.30
C ASP A 141 -7.27 -12.67 -17.32
N GLN A 142 -6.04 -12.76 -16.83
CA GLN A 142 -4.84 -12.95 -17.63
C GLN A 142 -4.78 -14.28 -18.42
N LEU A 143 -5.67 -15.22 -18.13
CA LEU A 143 -5.78 -16.51 -18.83
C LEU A 143 -6.98 -16.52 -19.79
N GLY A 144 -7.69 -15.40 -19.95
CA GLY A 144 -8.88 -15.30 -20.78
C GLY A 144 -10.15 -15.85 -20.12
N LYS A 145 -10.12 -16.18 -18.82
CA LYS A 145 -11.31 -16.67 -18.12
C LYS A 145 -12.22 -15.49 -17.76
N SER A 146 -13.51 -15.64 -18.04
CA SER A 146 -14.54 -14.65 -17.72
C SER A 146 -15.12 -14.84 -16.30
N TYR A 147 -15.50 -13.74 -15.69
CA TYR A 147 -16.16 -13.65 -14.39
C TYR A 147 -17.34 -12.68 -14.49
N GLY A 148 -18.45 -13.02 -13.85
CA GLY A 148 -19.67 -12.22 -13.83
C GLY A 148 -20.88 -12.96 -14.41
N PRO A 149 -21.94 -12.24 -14.79
CA PRO A 149 -22.01 -10.78 -14.81
C PRO A 149 -22.04 -10.11 -13.41
N TYR A 150 -21.62 -8.84 -13.36
CA TYR A 150 -21.72 -7.97 -12.19
C TYR A 150 -22.57 -6.73 -12.47
N ASP A 151 -23.44 -6.36 -11.54
CA ASP A 151 -24.25 -5.12 -11.65
C ASP A 151 -23.38 -3.86 -11.52
N LYS A 152 -22.31 -3.92 -10.71
CA LYS A 152 -21.38 -2.80 -10.50
C LYS A 152 -19.93 -3.28 -10.47
N VAL A 153 -19.01 -2.41 -10.88
CA VAL A 153 -17.56 -2.64 -10.75
C VAL A 153 -16.92 -1.48 -9.97
N ILE A 154 -16.10 -1.83 -8.99
CA ILE A 154 -15.27 -0.88 -8.23
C ILE A 154 -13.80 -1.22 -8.48
N SER A 155 -13.07 -0.30 -9.10
CA SER A 155 -11.63 -0.37 -9.20
C SER A 155 -10.97 0.17 -7.93
N ALA A 156 -10.11 -0.62 -7.31
CA ALA A 156 -9.31 -0.24 -6.14
C ALA A 156 -7.80 -0.38 -6.40
N ILE A 157 -7.40 -0.37 -7.67
CA ILE A 157 -6.00 -0.44 -8.13
C ILE A 157 -5.40 0.97 -8.32
N PRO A 158 -4.07 1.12 -8.37
CA PRO A 158 -3.41 2.39 -8.70
C PRO A 158 -3.93 2.99 -10.01
N LEU A 159 -4.01 4.33 -10.06
CA LEU A 159 -4.58 5.07 -11.18
C LEU A 159 -4.03 4.64 -12.56
N PRO A 160 -2.71 4.48 -12.78
CA PRO A 160 -2.22 4.04 -14.10
C PRO A 160 -2.75 2.67 -14.53
N GLN A 161 -2.95 1.74 -13.58
CA GLN A 161 -3.52 0.41 -13.87
C GLN A 161 -5.03 0.51 -14.15
N PHE A 162 -5.73 1.42 -13.46
CA PHE A 162 -7.14 1.69 -13.71
C PHE A 162 -7.37 2.32 -15.10
N LEU A 163 -6.56 3.31 -15.49
CA LEU A 163 -6.66 3.97 -16.80
C LEU A 163 -6.35 3.03 -17.96
N ASP A 164 -5.48 2.04 -17.74
CA ASP A 164 -5.16 0.98 -18.70
C ASP A 164 -6.36 0.03 -18.87
N LEU A 165 -6.82 -0.56 -17.76
CA LEU A 165 -7.93 -1.52 -17.73
C LEU A 165 -9.24 -0.93 -18.27
N CYS A 166 -9.56 0.31 -17.90
CA CYS A 166 -10.83 0.97 -18.24
C CYS A 166 -10.70 1.96 -19.40
N SER A 167 -9.65 1.85 -20.21
CA SER A 167 -9.34 2.81 -21.29
C SER A 167 -10.51 3.07 -22.25
N ASN A 168 -11.32 2.05 -22.56
CA ASN A 168 -12.50 2.16 -23.42
C ASN A 168 -13.70 2.89 -22.80
N TYR A 169 -13.70 3.09 -21.47
CA TYR A 169 -14.77 3.74 -20.71
C TYR A 169 -14.40 5.14 -20.22
N ILE A 170 -13.16 5.59 -20.43
CA ILE A 170 -12.67 6.88 -19.95
C ILE A 170 -12.36 7.77 -21.15
N TYR A 171 -13.38 8.50 -21.61
CA TYR A 171 -13.28 9.39 -22.77
C TYR A 171 -12.49 10.67 -22.47
N ASP A 172 -12.69 11.26 -21.29
CA ASP A 172 -11.96 12.46 -20.86
C ASP A 172 -10.96 12.13 -19.74
N LYS A 173 -9.69 11.95 -20.13
CA LYS A 173 -8.60 11.69 -19.18
C LYS A 173 -8.09 12.97 -18.50
N ARG A 174 -8.52 14.17 -18.91
CA ARG A 174 -7.99 15.44 -18.36
C ARG A 174 -8.24 15.58 -16.87
N VAL A 175 -9.31 14.99 -16.36
CA VAL A 175 -9.63 14.92 -14.92
C VAL A 175 -8.53 14.23 -14.10
N PHE A 176 -7.72 13.37 -14.72
CA PHE A 176 -6.62 12.66 -14.07
C PHE A 176 -5.24 13.27 -14.30
N ASN A 177 -5.11 14.28 -15.18
CA ASN A 177 -3.80 14.84 -15.56
C ASN A 177 -3.03 15.46 -14.38
N SER A 178 -3.75 15.96 -13.38
CA SER A 178 -3.15 16.51 -12.16
C SER A 178 -2.76 15.44 -11.15
N VAL A 179 -3.20 14.19 -11.32
CA VAL A 179 -2.95 13.13 -10.34
C VAL A 179 -1.57 12.52 -10.57
N ILE A 180 -0.69 12.66 -9.59
CA ILE A 180 0.69 12.20 -9.69
C ILE A 180 0.92 11.09 -8.66
N MET A 181 1.17 9.88 -9.17
CA MET A 181 1.70 8.77 -8.39
C MET A 181 3.19 8.60 -8.68
N GLN A 182 4.01 8.52 -7.64
CA GLN A 182 5.45 8.36 -7.74
C GLN A 182 5.91 7.03 -7.16
N GLY A 183 7.05 6.57 -7.62
CA GLY A 183 7.68 5.36 -7.15
C GLY A 183 8.44 5.50 -5.84
N CYS A 184 8.82 4.36 -5.27
CA CYS A 184 9.68 4.25 -4.10
C CYS A 184 10.44 2.93 -4.20
N ILE A 185 11.70 2.92 -3.79
CA ILE A 185 12.47 1.68 -3.71
C ILE A 185 12.73 1.36 -2.25
N SER A 186 12.48 0.11 -1.85
CA SER A 186 12.72 -0.38 -0.50
C SER A 186 13.85 -1.40 -0.51
N LEU A 187 14.90 -1.14 0.24
CA LEU A 187 15.97 -2.07 0.59
C LEU A 187 15.60 -2.75 1.92
N MET A 188 15.67 -4.08 1.93
CA MET A 188 15.32 -4.96 3.05
C MET A 188 16.59 -5.69 3.49
N LEU A 189 17.02 -5.46 4.73
CA LEU A 189 18.24 -6.07 5.31
C LEU A 189 17.86 -6.91 6.52
N GLY A 190 18.30 -8.16 6.56
CA GLY A 190 18.07 -9.09 7.66
C GLY A 190 19.34 -9.84 8.06
N GLY A 191 19.55 -10.06 9.35
CA GLY A 191 20.69 -10.83 9.87
C GLY A 191 20.50 -11.16 11.34
N GLU A 192 21.05 -12.28 11.82
CA GLU A 192 21.01 -12.61 13.26
C GLU A 192 21.74 -11.55 14.10
N ASN A 193 22.91 -11.10 13.64
CA ASN A 193 23.72 -10.05 14.27
C ASN A 193 23.74 -8.76 13.42
N LEU A 194 22.62 -8.43 12.77
CA LEU A 194 22.51 -7.21 11.98
C LEU A 194 22.78 -5.99 12.89
N PRO A 195 23.79 -5.14 12.61
CA PRO A 195 23.99 -3.91 13.37
C PRO A 195 22.76 -3.00 13.21
N LEU A 196 22.04 -2.75 14.30
CA LEU A 196 20.85 -1.90 14.29
C LEU A 196 21.19 -0.54 14.90
N PRO A 197 20.66 0.57 14.34
CA PRO A 197 20.82 1.87 14.95
C PRO A 197 20.10 1.94 16.31
N GLU A 198 20.43 2.96 17.12
CA GLU A 198 19.79 3.21 18.41
C GLU A 198 18.35 3.69 18.28
N PHE A 199 18.00 4.34 17.16
CA PHE A 199 16.63 4.77 16.87
C PHE A 199 15.78 3.63 16.29
N ASP A 200 14.45 3.80 16.31
CA ASP A 200 13.48 2.88 15.71
C ASP A 200 13.04 3.31 14.31
N GLY A 201 12.94 4.61 14.07
CA GLY A 201 12.71 5.16 12.73
C GLY A 201 13.46 6.48 12.49
N ALA A 202 13.91 6.69 11.26
CA ALA A 202 14.57 7.92 10.87
C ALA A 202 13.98 8.51 9.58
N LYS A 203 13.63 9.79 9.62
CA LYS A 203 13.45 10.60 8.42
C LYS A 203 14.82 11.03 7.93
N VAL A 204 15.14 10.76 6.67
CA VAL A 204 16.39 11.21 6.07
C VAL A 204 16.11 12.38 5.13
N GLU A 205 16.89 13.44 5.25
CA GLU A 205 16.80 14.66 4.44
C GLU A 205 18.08 14.86 3.62
N GLU A 206 17.96 15.61 2.50
CA GLU A 206 19.10 15.94 1.62
C GLU A 206 19.89 14.71 1.16
N ASN A 207 19.18 13.60 0.92
CA ASN A 207 19.75 12.31 0.61
C ASN A 207 18.90 11.55 -0.44
N LEU A 208 19.47 10.51 -1.07
CA LEU A 208 18.69 9.60 -1.92
C LEU A 208 17.75 8.71 -1.09
N LEU A 209 18.12 8.42 0.16
CA LEU A 209 17.29 7.76 1.15
C LEU A 209 16.28 8.76 1.74
N GLY A 210 15.04 8.30 1.94
CA GLY A 210 13.96 9.12 2.48
C GLY A 210 13.47 8.67 3.86
N TRP A 211 13.69 7.40 4.22
CA TRP A 211 13.25 6.83 5.48
C TRP A 211 14.03 5.56 5.85
N ILE A 212 14.29 5.35 7.14
CA ILE A 212 14.85 4.11 7.71
C ILE A 212 13.96 3.65 8.86
N ALA A 213 13.73 2.34 8.99
CA ALA A 213 13.02 1.76 10.13
C ALA A 213 13.64 0.45 10.57
N VAL A 214 13.82 0.29 11.88
CA VAL A 214 14.13 -1.00 12.51
C VAL A 214 12.85 -1.82 12.56
N ASN A 215 12.63 -2.58 11.49
CA ASN A 215 11.41 -3.36 11.29
C ASN A 215 11.16 -4.36 12.42
N SER A 216 12.22 -5.04 12.88
CA SER A 216 12.16 -6.00 13.98
C SER A 216 11.70 -5.43 15.33
N ARG A 217 11.79 -4.12 15.57
CA ARG A 217 11.35 -3.46 16.81
C ARG A 217 9.89 -2.99 16.77
N LYS A 218 9.19 -3.13 15.65
CA LYS A 218 7.76 -2.81 15.57
C LYS A 218 6.94 -3.75 16.48
N PRO A 219 5.80 -3.30 17.04
CA PRO A 219 4.94 -4.09 17.92
C PRO A 219 4.65 -5.52 17.44
N GLY A 220 4.95 -6.54 18.24
CA GLY A 220 4.65 -7.95 17.95
C GLY A 220 5.56 -8.62 16.92
N ARG A 221 6.58 -7.93 16.36
CA ARG A 221 7.52 -8.60 15.43
C ARG A 221 8.37 -9.60 16.21
N ARG A 222 8.38 -10.85 15.74
CA ARG A 222 9.16 -11.96 16.33
C ARG A 222 10.30 -12.45 15.43
N SER A 223 10.51 -11.79 14.29
CA SER A 223 11.60 -12.12 13.38
C SER A 223 12.94 -11.63 13.92
N PRO A 224 14.07 -12.22 13.50
CA PRO A 224 15.40 -11.68 13.80
C PRO A 224 15.58 -10.23 13.32
N SER A 225 16.70 -9.64 13.73
CA SER A 225 17.05 -8.24 13.43
C SER A 225 16.87 -7.92 11.94
N SER A 226 16.06 -6.90 11.68
CA SER A 226 15.70 -6.48 10.34
C SER A 226 15.57 -4.96 10.24
N LEU A 227 16.06 -4.41 9.14
CA LEU A 227 16.06 -3.00 8.79
C LEU A 227 15.36 -2.80 7.43
N ILE A 228 14.55 -1.76 7.34
CA ILE A 228 13.96 -1.28 6.09
C ILE A 228 14.51 0.09 5.80
N VAL A 229 14.97 0.28 4.57
CA VAL A 229 15.49 1.54 4.06
C VAL A 229 14.69 1.88 2.80
N GLN A 230 14.06 3.05 2.77
CA GLN A 230 13.29 3.51 1.62
C GLN A 230 13.95 4.71 0.99
N SER A 231 14.00 4.73 -0.35
CA SER A 231 14.46 5.88 -1.11
C SER A 231 13.47 7.05 -1.03
N THR A 232 13.92 8.24 -1.43
CA THR A 232 13.02 9.31 -1.82
C THR A 232 12.26 8.94 -3.09
N ASN A 233 11.11 9.57 -3.32
CA ASN A 233 10.35 9.39 -4.55
C ASN A 233 11.11 9.94 -5.77
N ILE A 234 11.76 11.10 -5.61
CA ILE A 234 12.55 11.75 -6.67
C ILE A 234 13.66 10.83 -7.19
N TRP A 235 14.39 10.16 -6.27
CA TRP A 235 15.42 9.23 -6.69
C TRP A 235 14.83 7.96 -7.31
N ALA A 236 13.75 7.42 -6.74
CA ALA A 236 13.09 6.23 -7.28
C ALA A 236 12.63 6.42 -8.73
N GLU A 237 12.11 7.59 -9.10
CA GLU A 237 11.70 7.91 -10.47
C GLU A 237 12.84 7.81 -11.48
N LYS A 238 14.05 8.24 -11.08
CA LYS A 238 15.26 8.12 -11.93
C LYS A 238 15.74 6.67 -12.07
N MET A 239 15.31 5.78 -11.19
CA MET A 239 15.79 4.39 -11.06
C MET A 239 14.77 3.34 -11.56
N GLN A 240 13.66 3.75 -12.18
CA GLN A 240 12.56 2.86 -12.57
C GLN A 240 13.01 1.73 -13.52
N GLU A 241 13.90 2.06 -14.45
CA GLU A 241 14.39 1.16 -15.51
C GLU A 241 15.83 0.66 -15.28
N GLN A 242 16.44 1.01 -14.14
CA GLN A 242 17.78 0.54 -13.77
C GLN A 242 17.76 -0.91 -13.26
N ASP A 243 18.89 -1.62 -13.33
CA ASP A 243 19.01 -2.96 -12.75
C ASP A 243 18.87 -2.92 -11.23
N LEU A 244 18.19 -3.92 -10.67
CA LEU A 244 17.92 -3.95 -9.23
C LEU A 244 19.18 -4.24 -8.39
N ASN A 245 20.22 -4.88 -8.94
CA ASN A 245 21.47 -5.08 -8.22
C ASN A 245 22.27 -3.79 -8.09
N ASP A 246 22.31 -2.97 -9.15
CA ASP A 246 22.99 -1.66 -9.12
C ASP A 246 22.29 -0.70 -8.16
N VAL A 247 20.96 -0.68 -8.21
CA VAL A 247 20.11 0.06 -7.26
C VAL A 247 20.36 -0.41 -5.82
N LYS A 248 20.43 -1.74 -5.61
CA LYS A 248 20.74 -2.31 -4.29
C LYS A 248 22.12 -1.89 -3.80
N GLY A 249 23.15 -1.96 -4.64
CA GLY A 249 24.52 -1.56 -4.30
C GLY A 249 24.60 -0.08 -3.91
N THR A 250 23.91 0.78 -4.66
CA THR A 250 23.83 2.22 -4.37
C THR A 250 23.15 2.50 -3.03
N MET A 251 21.97 1.90 -2.79
CA MET A 251 21.25 2.09 -1.52
C MET A 251 22.01 1.50 -0.32
N LEU A 252 22.71 0.38 -0.51
CA LEU A 252 23.52 -0.26 0.52
C LEU A 252 24.68 0.66 0.94
N THR A 253 25.46 1.12 -0.04
CA THR A 253 26.57 2.05 0.17
C THR A 253 26.10 3.29 0.93
N GLU A 254 24.97 3.86 0.53
CA GLU A 254 24.45 5.07 1.16
C GLU A 254 24.01 4.84 2.61
N VAL A 255 23.31 3.75 2.92
CA VAL A 255 22.88 3.49 4.29
C VAL A 255 24.06 3.13 5.20
N GLU A 256 25.08 2.46 4.68
CA GLU A 256 26.32 2.19 5.40
C GLU A 256 27.08 3.48 5.73
N ASN A 257 27.22 4.38 4.76
CA ASN A 257 27.80 5.70 4.96
C ASN A 257 27.01 6.53 5.97
N LEU A 258 25.67 6.49 5.92
CA LEU A 258 24.84 7.27 6.82
C LEU A 258 24.92 6.77 8.27
N LEU A 259 24.95 5.45 8.45
CA LEU A 259 24.92 4.81 9.77
C LEU A 259 26.31 4.44 10.31
N GLN A 260 27.37 4.60 9.51
CA GLN A 260 28.76 4.25 9.84
C GLN A 260 28.91 2.78 10.27
N VAL A 261 28.20 1.88 9.58
CA VAL A 261 28.22 0.42 9.82
C VAL A 261 28.23 -0.32 8.49
N SER A 262 28.72 -1.57 8.48
CA SER A 262 28.69 -2.43 7.29
C SER A 262 27.55 -3.44 7.32
N TYR A 263 26.93 -3.64 6.17
CA TYR A 263 25.85 -4.57 5.87
C TYR A 263 26.20 -5.55 4.73
N HIS A 264 27.47 -5.64 4.32
CA HIS A 264 27.89 -6.50 3.21
C HIS A 264 27.75 -8.01 3.50
N SER A 265 27.80 -8.41 4.77
CA SER A 265 27.77 -9.80 5.23
C SER A 265 26.44 -10.21 5.88
N VAL A 266 25.36 -9.48 5.62
CA VAL A 266 24.04 -9.75 6.23
C VAL A 266 23.40 -11.00 5.64
N GLY A 267 22.63 -11.72 6.45
CA GLY A 267 21.97 -12.97 6.04
C GLY A 267 20.91 -12.80 4.95
N HIS A 268 20.36 -11.59 4.77
CA HIS A 268 19.39 -11.28 3.72
C HIS A 268 19.53 -9.82 3.25
N SER A 269 19.59 -9.61 1.94
CA SER A 269 19.58 -8.28 1.32
C SER A 269 18.79 -8.31 0.01
N GLN A 270 17.71 -7.53 -0.06
CA GLN A 270 16.82 -7.52 -1.22
C GLN A 270 16.23 -6.12 -1.42
N VAL A 271 16.07 -5.73 -2.69
CA VAL A 271 15.33 -4.52 -3.07
C VAL A 271 13.96 -4.85 -3.65
N HIS A 272 13.01 -3.94 -3.45
CA HIS A 272 11.70 -3.96 -4.12
C HIS A 272 11.37 -2.58 -4.67
N ARG A 273 10.97 -2.53 -5.95
CA ARG A 273 10.58 -1.32 -6.66
C ARG A 273 9.05 -1.18 -6.67
N TRP A 274 8.54 -0.19 -5.97
CA TRP A 274 7.16 0.25 -6.06
C TRP A 274 7.04 1.27 -7.19
N ARG A 275 6.43 0.91 -8.33
CA ARG A 275 6.21 1.87 -9.44
C ARG A 275 5.20 2.97 -9.06
N TYR A 276 4.19 2.62 -8.27
CA TYR A 276 3.10 3.53 -7.87
C TYR A 276 2.96 3.56 -6.34
N ALA A 277 3.98 4.09 -5.66
CA ALA A 277 4.14 4.00 -4.20
C ALA A 277 3.35 5.07 -3.44
N ALA A 278 3.55 6.33 -3.82
CA ALA A 278 3.05 7.51 -3.11
C ALA A 278 2.26 8.41 -4.06
N VAL A 279 1.36 9.22 -3.51
CA VAL A 279 0.57 10.21 -4.26
C VAL A 279 1.03 11.59 -3.80
N THR A 280 1.60 12.37 -4.71
CA THR A 280 2.04 13.76 -4.43
C THR A 280 1.00 14.79 -4.83
N SER A 281 0.15 14.46 -5.79
CA SER A 281 -0.99 15.27 -6.18
C SER A 281 -2.20 14.34 -6.34
N PRO A 282 -3.22 14.43 -5.45
CA PRO A 282 -4.40 13.57 -5.52
C PRO A 282 -5.45 14.12 -6.49
N LEU A 283 -6.47 13.31 -6.80
CA LEU A 283 -7.65 13.73 -7.57
C LEU A 283 -8.42 14.88 -6.88
N GLY A 284 -8.43 14.88 -5.54
CA GLY A 284 -9.18 15.86 -4.75
C GLY A 284 -10.67 15.53 -4.62
N GLN A 285 -11.05 14.27 -4.89
CA GLN A 285 -12.42 13.76 -4.76
C GLN A 285 -12.40 12.51 -3.87
N ASP A 286 -13.50 12.20 -3.18
CA ASP A 286 -13.57 11.01 -2.32
C ASP A 286 -13.34 9.71 -3.10
N PHE A 287 -13.90 9.65 -4.31
CA PHE A 287 -13.77 8.56 -5.27
C PHE A 287 -14.08 9.12 -6.66
N TRP A 288 -13.77 8.36 -7.70
CA TRP A 288 -14.20 8.66 -9.07
C TRP A 288 -15.39 7.77 -9.44
N GLN A 289 -16.34 8.33 -10.20
CA GLN A 289 -17.52 7.63 -10.70
C GLN A 289 -17.72 7.94 -12.18
N HIS A 290 -18.06 6.93 -12.97
CA HIS A 290 -18.48 7.12 -14.36
C HIS A 290 -19.89 7.72 -14.42
N ASN A 291 -20.14 8.65 -15.35
CA ASN A 291 -21.41 9.38 -15.44
C ASN A 291 -22.61 8.47 -15.76
N ASP A 292 -22.43 7.56 -16.71
CA ASP A 292 -23.55 6.76 -17.25
C ASP A 292 -23.53 5.27 -16.87
N LEU A 293 -22.45 4.80 -16.23
CA LEU A 293 -22.21 3.38 -15.98
C LEU A 293 -22.00 3.15 -14.48
N PRO A 294 -22.40 1.99 -13.94
CA PRO A 294 -22.12 1.62 -12.55
C PRO A 294 -20.65 1.19 -12.34
N LEU A 295 -19.72 2.03 -12.80
CA LEU A 295 -18.27 1.88 -12.69
C LEU A 295 -17.71 2.98 -11.79
N TYR A 296 -16.95 2.55 -10.79
CA TYR A 296 -16.38 3.43 -9.76
C TYR A 296 -14.89 3.14 -9.60
N ALA A 297 -14.14 4.11 -9.09
CA ALA A 297 -12.75 3.92 -8.70
C ALA A 297 -12.43 4.59 -7.36
N VAL A 298 -11.76 3.84 -6.49
CA VAL A 298 -11.33 4.26 -5.15
C VAL A 298 -9.83 4.05 -4.99
N GLY A 299 -9.23 4.81 -4.09
CA GLY A 299 -7.81 4.68 -3.82
C GLY A 299 -7.29 5.83 -2.97
N ASP A 300 -6.09 5.66 -2.43
CA ASP A 300 -5.34 6.78 -1.86
C ASP A 300 -5.13 7.90 -2.89
N TRP A 301 -4.99 7.58 -4.18
CA TRP A 301 -4.85 8.57 -5.24
C TRP A 301 -6.07 9.50 -5.40
N CYS A 302 -7.22 9.15 -4.83
CA CYS A 302 -8.40 10.03 -4.79
C CYS A 302 -8.21 11.19 -3.80
N LEU A 303 -7.72 10.89 -2.58
CA LEU A 303 -7.71 11.83 -1.44
C LEU A 303 -6.31 12.19 -0.88
N GLY A 304 -5.25 11.49 -1.27
CA GLY A 304 -3.86 11.70 -0.86
C GLY A 304 -3.12 10.40 -0.50
N GLY A 305 -1.78 10.40 -0.55
CA GLY A 305 -0.94 9.19 -0.49
C GLY A 305 -0.75 8.52 0.88
N LYS A 306 -1.76 8.53 1.76
CA LYS A 306 -1.69 7.91 3.11
C LYS A 306 -2.68 6.75 3.24
N VAL A 307 -2.38 5.82 4.15
CA VAL A 307 -3.26 4.68 4.50
C VAL A 307 -4.68 5.14 4.85
N GLU A 308 -4.82 6.17 5.67
CA GLU A 308 -6.13 6.73 6.03
C GLU A 308 -6.93 7.20 4.81
N LYS A 309 -6.27 7.78 3.81
CA LYS A 309 -6.93 8.25 2.59
C LYS A 309 -7.41 7.07 1.72
N ALA A 310 -6.64 5.98 1.68
CA ALA A 310 -7.09 4.74 1.06
C ALA A 310 -8.36 4.21 1.73
N PHE A 311 -8.39 4.17 3.07
CA PHE A 311 -9.58 3.78 3.84
C PHE A 311 -10.78 4.69 3.52
N LEU A 312 -10.59 6.02 3.65
CA LEU A 312 -11.66 7.00 3.44
C LEU A 312 -12.26 6.92 2.04
N SER A 313 -11.45 6.73 1.00
CA SER A 313 -11.96 6.62 -0.37
C SER A 313 -12.90 5.42 -0.54
N GLY A 314 -12.50 4.25 -0.03
CA GLY A 314 -13.36 3.05 -0.05
C GLY A 314 -14.60 3.17 0.84
N TYR A 315 -14.45 3.79 2.01
CA TYR A 315 -15.54 4.04 2.95
C TYR A 315 -16.59 5.00 2.36
N ARG A 316 -16.17 6.14 1.81
CA ARG A 316 -17.05 7.17 1.23
C ARG A 316 -17.87 6.62 0.07
N LEU A 317 -17.25 5.83 -0.82
CA LEU A 317 -18.00 5.16 -1.89
C LEU A 317 -19.04 4.20 -1.32
N ALA A 318 -18.67 3.35 -0.36
CA ALA A 318 -19.58 2.36 0.19
C ALA A 318 -20.83 2.96 0.86
N TYR A 319 -20.72 4.16 1.43
CA TYR A 319 -21.86 4.89 2.00
C TYR A 319 -22.69 5.67 0.98
N SER A 320 -22.17 5.87 -0.23
CA SER A 320 -22.91 6.51 -1.32
C SER A 320 -23.73 5.54 -2.16
N LEU A 321 -23.48 4.23 -2.02
CA LEU A 321 -24.20 3.13 -2.69
C LEU A 321 -25.30 2.59 -1.77
#